data_AF-A0A2L2SPT4-F1
#
_entry.id   AF-A0A2L2SPT4-F1
#
_cell.length_a   1.000
_cell.length_b   1.000
_cell.length_c   1.000
_cell.angle_alpha   90.00
_cell.angle_beta   90.00
_cell.angle_gamma   90.00
#
_symmetry.space_group_name_H-M   'P 1'
#
loop_
_entity.id
_entity.type
_entity.pdbx_description
1 polymer ?
#
loop_
_entity_poly.entity_id
_entity_poly.type
_entity_poly.pdbx_seq_one_letter_code
_entity_poly.pdbx_strand_id
1 'polypeptide(L)'
;MLLTIRQALSHANEEYTEAYNAGPYTSYKQIQLLLKIASKSIGDLIADPKGTFDDLTYDTILDVCETGGPDVEATWDGDAGRCTATSLRVAERLVLKYPGGNYDFVIFHTPRGKGGHRFARCSFTGIVIDLVSNIGAFVLPDDETVTITTTGTVSWRHDKGKIYLTDEDDNEQQCEEVFNAQAQALCLYEVSRSAQLVVLFRELDPHLVNQNISGNNYKHAMFAYGIIKWCLKPDRVENDATVAGIKELHLRPDIDRPEEMTIIVWGQSHTAQDKQEAANEVKRFLEKHAGPFANKQWEADDVSDFFGSIWWELCLTYGNPRVTKLAATD
;
A
#
# COMPACT_ATOMS: atom_id res chain seq x y z
N MET A 1 9.48 -31.49 12.51
CA MET A 1 10.93 -31.20 12.56
C MET A 1 11.04 -29.69 12.51
N LEU A 2 11.70 -29.06 13.49
CA LEU A 2 11.85 -27.60 13.52
C LEU A 2 12.83 -27.14 12.45
N LEU A 3 12.50 -26.07 11.74
CA LEU A 3 13.38 -25.47 10.72
C LEU A 3 14.61 -24.83 11.38
N THR A 4 15.75 -24.87 10.69
CA THR A 4 16.86 -23.97 11.03
C THR A 4 16.47 -22.52 10.70
N ILE A 5 17.07 -21.54 11.40
CA ILE A 5 16.83 -20.11 11.12
C ILE A 5 17.08 -19.78 9.64
N ARG A 6 18.12 -20.36 9.03
CA ARG A 6 18.42 -20.16 7.60
C ARG A 6 17.30 -20.67 6.69
N GLN A 7 16.74 -21.84 6.99
CA GLN A 7 15.62 -22.38 6.22
C GLN A 7 14.36 -21.54 6.42
N ALA A 8 14.06 -21.16 7.66
CA ALA A 8 12.91 -20.32 7.96
C ALA A 8 13.00 -18.95 7.26
N LEU A 9 14.19 -18.36 7.22
CA LEU A 9 14.45 -17.10 6.52
C LEU A 9 14.33 -17.25 4.99
N SER A 10 14.75 -18.38 4.42
CA SER A 10 14.53 -18.68 2.99
C SER A 10 13.04 -18.72 2.67
N HIS A 11 12.27 -19.49 3.45
CA HIS A 11 10.82 -19.58 3.27
C HIS A 11 10.15 -18.21 3.41
N ALA A 12 10.54 -17.42 4.43
CA ALA A 12 10.02 -16.07 4.63
C ALA A 12 10.28 -15.16 3.43
N ASN A 13 11.48 -15.23 2.85
CA ASN A 13 11.83 -14.45 1.68
C ASN A 13 11.16 -14.92 0.38
N GLU A 14 10.92 -16.23 0.24
CA GLU A 14 10.13 -16.80 -0.85
C GLU A 14 8.67 -16.29 -0.80
N GLU A 15 8.01 -16.42 0.35
CA GLU A 15 6.63 -15.92 0.54
C GLU A 15 6.53 -14.41 0.39
N TYR A 16 7.51 -13.67 0.91
CA TYR A 16 7.53 -12.22 0.80
C TYR A 16 7.70 -11.78 -0.66
N THR A 17 8.60 -12.42 -1.42
CA THR A 17 8.76 -12.16 -2.86
C THR A 17 7.45 -12.44 -3.61
N GLU A 18 6.83 -13.60 -3.36
CA GLU A 18 5.59 -14.00 -4.02
C GLU A 18 4.46 -13.01 -3.73
N ALA A 19 4.27 -12.66 -2.45
CA ALA A 19 3.26 -11.71 -2.01
C ALA A 19 3.51 -10.29 -2.56
N TYR A 20 4.73 -9.78 -2.46
CA TYR A 20 5.06 -8.41 -2.89
C TYR A 20 4.88 -8.22 -4.40
N ASN A 21 5.24 -9.24 -5.19
CA ASN A 21 5.13 -9.20 -6.66
C ASN A 21 3.74 -9.57 -7.17
N ALA A 22 2.87 -10.18 -6.34
CA ALA A 22 1.53 -10.60 -6.75
C ALA A 22 0.59 -9.45 -7.07
N GLY A 23 0.67 -8.35 -6.32
CA GLY A 23 -0.18 -7.19 -6.53
C GLY A 23 0.48 -5.87 -6.12
N PRO A 24 -0.09 -4.76 -6.59
CA PRO A 24 0.48 -3.43 -6.41
C PRO A 24 0.31 -2.96 -4.97
N TYR A 25 1.04 -1.92 -4.61
CA TYR A 25 0.69 -1.15 -3.42
C TYR A 25 -0.52 -0.28 -3.75
N THR A 26 -1.65 -0.50 -3.08
CA THR A 26 -2.89 0.25 -3.31
C THR A 26 -3.75 0.34 -2.06
N SER A 27 -4.68 1.30 -2.06
CA SER A 27 -5.71 1.51 -1.05
C SER A 27 -7.12 1.09 -1.53
N TYR A 28 -7.26 0.54 -2.73
CA TYR A 28 -8.58 0.36 -3.37
C TYR A 28 -9.52 -0.56 -2.59
N LYS A 29 -9.09 -1.76 -2.20
CA LYS A 29 -9.92 -2.66 -1.39
C LYS A 29 -10.25 -2.05 -0.02
N GLN A 30 -9.30 -1.32 0.59
CA GLN A 30 -9.54 -0.59 1.84
C GLN A 30 -10.63 0.49 1.65
N ILE A 31 -10.57 1.26 0.57
CA ILE A 31 -11.58 2.27 0.25
C ILE A 31 -12.94 1.62 -0.05
N GLN A 32 -12.98 0.51 -0.78
CA GLN A 32 -14.23 -0.22 -1.03
C GLN A 32 -14.90 -0.67 0.26
N LEU A 33 -14.13 -1.22 1.20
CA LEU A 33 -14.63 -1.59 2.53
C LEU A 33 -15.12 -0.35 3.29
N LEU A 34 -14.34 0.73 3.32
CA LEU A 34 -14.72 1.97 4.02
C LEU A 34 -16.00 2.59 3.45
N LEU A 35 -16.21 2.55 2.12
CA LEU A 35 -17.45 2.98 1.49
C LEU A 35 -18.64 2.14 1.96
N LYS A 36 -18.46 0.82 2.06
CA LYS A 36 -19.48 -0.09 2.59
C LYS A 36 -19.83 0.24 4.05
N ILE A 37 -18.82 0.46 4.90
CA ILE A 37 -19.02 0.82 6.31
C ILE A 37 -19.76 2.17 6.42
N ALA A 38 -19.34 3.17 5.64
CA ALA A 38 -19.96 4.50 5.63
C ALA A 38 -21.33 4.54 4.92
N SER A 39 -21.73 3.45 4.26
CA SER A 39 -22.91 3.41 3.37
C SER A 39 -22.87 4.50 2.30
N LYS A 40 -21.69 4.69 1.68
CA LYS A 40 -21.41 5.70 0.65
C LYS A 40 -21.09 5.05 -0.69
N SER A 41 -21.31 5.80 -1.76
CA SER A 41 -21.03 5.42 -3.15
C SER A 41 -19.67 5.94 -3.62
N ILE A 42 -19.22 5.45 -4.78
CA ILE A 42 -18.06 6.03 -5.49
C ILE A 42 -18.32 7.49 -5.88
N GLY A 43 -19.57 7.85 -6.20
CA GLY A 43 -19.95 9.24 -6.47
C GLY A 43 -19.71 10.15 -5.26
N ASP A 44 -20.06 9.70 -4.06
CA ASP A 44 -19.77 10.43 -2.81
C ASP A 44 -18.26 10.63 -2.62
N LEU A 45 -17.47 9.55 -2.79
CA LEU A 45 -16.01 9.59 -2.73
C LEU A 45 -15.40 10.61 -3.71
N ILE A 46 -15.93 10.69 -4.93
CA ILE A 46 -15.43 11.62 -5.93
C ILE A 46 -15.82 13.07 -5.60
N ALA A 47 -17.05 13.27 -5.13
CA ALA A 47 -17.61 14.57 -4.82
C ALA A 47 -16.94 15.19 -3.58
N ASP A 48 -16.64 14.41 -2.55
CA ASP A 48 -15.93 14.85 -1.35
C ASP A 48 -15.12 13.70 -0.71
N PRO A 49 -13.85 13.46 -1.14
CA PRO A 49 -13.11 12.27 -0.74
C PRO A 49 -12.90 12.11 0.76
N LYS A 50 -12.63 13.22 1.47
CA LYS A 50 -12.40 13.18 2.91
C LYS A 50 -13.72 13.22 3.67
N GLY A 51 -14.63 14.12 3.28
CA GLY A 51 -15.94 14.22 3.91
C GLY A 51 -16.77 12.94 3.80
N THR A 52 -16.55 12.14 2.75
CA THR A 52 -17.17 10.80 2.59
C THR A 52 -16.98 9.91 3.80
N PHE A 53 -15.85 10.04 4.51
CA PHE A 53 -15.52 9.19 5.65
C PHE A 53 -15.52 9.93 6.99
N ASP A 54 -15.84 11.22 7.04
CA ASP A 54 -15.64 12.03 8.26
C ASP A 54 -16.33 11.45 9.50
N ASP A 55 -17.51 10.85 9.33
CA ASP A 55 -18.30 10.21 10.38
C ASP A 55 -17.75 8.86 10.87
N LEU A 56 -16.81 8.24 10.15
CA LEU A 56 -16.19 6.98 10.57
C LEU A 56 -15.20 7.19 11.71
N THR A 57 -15.51 6.63 12.87
CA THR A 57 -14.61 6.57 14.02
C THR A 57 -13.71 5.33 13.95
N TYR A 58 -12.60 5.35 14.70
CA TYR A 58 -11.76 4.17 14.87
C TYR A 58 -12.55 2.97 15.41
N ASP A 59 -13.37 3.18 16.45
CA ASP A 59 -14.14 2.12 17.10
C ASP A 59 -15.14 1.47 16.12
N THR A 60 -15.81 2.26 15.27
CA THR A 60 -16.71 1.72 14.24
C THR A 60 -15.97 0.84 13.23
N ILE A 61 -14.75 1.20 12.86
CA ILE A 61 -13.93 0.39 11.95
C ILE A 61 -13.42 -0.87 12.66
N LEU A 62 -13.01 -0.75 13.93
CA LEU A 62 -12.54 -1.87 14.75
C LEU A 62 -13.63 -2.94 14.90
N ASP A 63 -14.86 -2.54 15.23
CA ASP A 63 -16.01 -3.46 15.35
C ASP A 63 -16.19 -4.30 14.08
N VAL A 64 -16.00 -3.69 12.90
CA VAL A 64 -16.08 -4.39 11.61
C VAL A 64 -14.90 -5.33 11.42
N CYS A 65 -13.68 -4.89 11.72
CA CYS A 65 -12.48 -5.74 11.63
C CYS A 65 -12.55 -6.97 12.54
N GLU A 66 -13.11 -6.84 13.74
CA GLU A 66 -13.29 -7.95 14.69
C GLU A 66 -14.25 -9.04 14.17
N THR A 67 -15.14 -8.71 13.23
CA THR A 67 -15.99 -9.74 12.60
C THR A 67 -15.20 -10.72 11.72
N GLY A 68 -14.04 -10.31 11.21
CA GLY A 68 -13.24 -11.12 10.29
C GLY A 68 -13.98 -11.55 9.02
N GLY A 69 -15.01 -10.82 8.59
CA GLY A 69 -15.82 -11.20 7.44
C GLY A 69 -15.04 -11.16 6.10
N PRO A 70 -15.58 -11.75 5.02
CA PRO A 70 -14.88 -11.86 3.74
C PRO A 70 -14.42 -10.52 3.15
N ASP A 71 -15.20 -9.44 3.34
CA ASP A 71 -14.79 -8.12 2.87
C ASP A 71 -13.62 -7.53 3.66
N VAL A 72 -13.48 -7.91 4.94
CA VAL A 72 -12.32 -7.54 5.76
C VAL A 72 -11.12 -8.33 5.30
N GLU A 73 -11.24 -9.66 5.18
CA GLU A 73 -10.22 -10.57 4.65
C GLU A 73 -9.63 -10.08 3.32
N ALA A 74 -10.50 -9.69 2.39
CA ALA A 74 -10.09 -9.14 1.09
C ALA A 74 -9.24 -7.86 1.16
N THR A 75 -9.19 -7.15 2.29
CA THR A 75 -8.33 -5.96 2.45
C THR A 75 -6.90 -6.27 2.91
N TRP A 76 -6.63 -7.49 3.38
CA TRP A 76 -5.34 -7.84 3.96
C TRP A 76 -4.76 -9.17 3.51
N ASP A 77 -5.56 -10.17 3.12
CA ASP A 77 -5.07 -11.43 2.51
C ASP A 77 -5.18 -11.45 0.97
N GLY A 78 -5.75 -10.38 0.38
CA GLY A 78 -5.78 -10.17 -1.07
C GLY A 78 -4.37 -10.04 -1.70
N ASP A 79 -4.28 -10.16 -3.02
CA ASP A 79 -3.03 -9.97 -3.76
C ASP A 79 -2.54 -8.50 -3.79
N ALA A 80 -3.41 -7.52 -3.56
CA ALA A 80 -3.14 -6.08 -3.57
C ALA A 80 -3.39 -5.43 -2.19
N GLY A 81 -2.63 -4.38 -1.85
CA GLY A 81 -2.87 -3.65 -0.62
C GLY A 81 -1.70 -2.79 -0.13
N ARG A 82 -1.86 -2.16 1.03
CA ARG A 82 -0.81 -1.33 1.67
C ARG A 82 0.21 -2.18 2.44
N CYS A 83 1.13 -1.52 3.14
CA CYS A 83 2.19 -2.17 3.92
C CYS A 83 1.64 -3.17 4.96
N THR A 84 0.62 -2.78 5.73
CA THR A 84 -0.01 -3.66 6.74
C THR A 84 -0.58 -4.94 6.11
N ALA A 85 -1.28 -4.82 4.96
CA ALA A 85 -1.81 -5.98 4.24
C ALA A 85 -0.69 -6.93 3.83
N THR A 86 0.40 -6.39 3.26
CA THR A 86 1.54 -7.21 2.82
C THR A 86 2.18 -7.96 3.99
N SER A 87 2.45 -7.30 5.13
CA SER A 87 3.04 -7.96 6.30
C SER A 87 2.13 -9.03 6.91
N LEU A 88 0.82 -8.78 7.02
CA LEU A 88 -0.15 -9.73 7.56
C LEU A 88 -0.26 -10.97 6.68
N ARG A 89 -0.43 -10.78 5.37
CA ARG A 89 -0.53 -11.86 4.39
C ARG A 89 0.69 -12.78 4.38
N VAL A 90 1.90 -12.21 4.38
CA VAL A 90 3.13 -13.03 4.40
C VAL A 90 3.21 -13.82 5.71
N ALA A 91 2.90 -13.20 6.84
CA ALA A 91 2.88 -13.87 8.14
C ALA A 91 1.88 -15.04 8.16
N GLU A 92 0.66 -14.82 7.66
CA GLU A 92 -0.37 -15.85 7.60
C GLU A 92 -0.02 -16.98 6.63
N ARG A 93 0.41 -16.64 5.40
CA ARG A 93 0.84 -17.64 4.41
C ARG A 93 1.96 -18.53 4.94
N LEU A 94 2.92 -17.97 5.69
CA LEU A 94 3.97 -18.75 6.34
C LEU A 94 3.43 -19.74 7.38
N VAL A 95 2.48 -19.30 8.22
CA VAL A 95 1.84 -20.16 9.24
C VAL A 95 1.03 -21.28 8.57
N LEU A 96 0.30 -20.98 7.50
CA LEU A 96 -0.55 -21.94 6.79
C LEU A 96 0.26 -22.93 5.93
N LYS A 97 1.24 -22.45 5.17
CA LYS A 97 2.01 -23.27 4.21
C LYS A 97 3.04 -24.17 4.89
N TYR A 98 3.55 -23.77 6.06
CA TYR A 98 4.55 -24.52 6.82
C TYR A 98 4.05 -24.91 8.22
N PRO A 99 2.98 -25.74 8.29
CA PRO A 99 2.40 -26.14 9.57
C PRO A 99 3.41 -26.97 10.37
N GLY A 100 3.40 -26.80 11.70
CA GLY A 100 4.31 -27.53 12.59
C GLY A 100 4.96 -26.69 13.70
N GLY A 101 4.46 -25.47 13.95
CA GLY A 101 4.93 -24.62 15.03
C GLY A 101 6.25 -23.89 14.74
N ASN A 102 6.62 -23.73 13.47
CA ASN A 102 7.82 -22.97 13.08
C ASN A 102 7.59 -21.46 13.09
N TYR A 103 6.34 -21.03 13.02
CA TYR A 103 5.95 -19.63 12.91
C TYR A 103 4.84 -19.30 13.90
N ASP A 104 5.01 -18.19 14.61
CA ASP A 104 4.02 -17.57 15.47
C ASP A 104 4.27 -16.06 15.40
N PHE A 105 3.50 -15.38 14.56
CA PHE A 105 3.73 -13.97 14.26
C PHE A 105 2.92 -13.07 15.17
N VAL A 106 3.61 -12.09 15.75
CA VAL A 106 3.03 -10.98 16.50
C VAL A 106 3.13 -9.73 15.65
N ILE A 107 2.08 -8.90 15.67
CA ILE A 107 2.00 -7.67 14.90
C ILE A 107 2.37 -6.49 15.77
N PHE A 108 3.23 -5.64 15.24
CA PHE A 108 3.71 -4.45 15.92
C PHE A 108 3.27 -3.21 15.17
N HIS A 109 2.83 -2.20 15.91
CA HIS A 109 2.52 -0.87 15.44
C HIS A 109 3.63 0.11 15.85
N THR A 110 4.10 0.90 14.89
CA THR A 110 5.04 2.00 15.13
C THR A 110 4.36 3.34 14.83
N PRO A 111 4.21 4.25 15.81
CA PRO A 111 3.55 5.54 15.62
C PRO A 111 4.44 6.60 14.94
N ARG A 112 4.39 6.69 13.60
CA ARG A 112 5.23 7.62 12.80
C ARG A 112 4.51 8.95 12.44
N GLY A 113 4.58 9.94 13.31
CA GLY A 113 4.10 11.29 13.00
C GLY A 113 2.58 11.34 12.75
N LYS A 114 2.14 11.58 11.50
CA LYS A 114 0.70 11.64 11.12
C LYS A 114 0.10 10.29 10.67
N GLY A 115 0.88 9.21 10.67
CA GLY A 115 0.42 7.88 10.29
C GLY A 115 1.25 6.78 10.94
N GLY A 116 0.70 5.58 11.04
CA GLY A 116 1.37 4.44 11.60
C GLY A 116 2.02 3.55 10.55
N HIS A 117 3.04 2.82 10.99
CA HIS A 117 3.53 1.65 10.28
C HIS A 117 3.15 0.39 11.06
N ARG A 118 3.00 -0.74 10.37
CA ARG A 118 2.84 -2.05 10.99
C ARG A 118 3.72 -3.08 10.30
N PHE A 119 4.33 -3.94 11.10
CA PHE A 119 5.14 -5.05 10.64
C PHE A 119 4.85 -6.28 11.52
N ALA A 120 5.23 -7.46 11.03
CA ALA A 120 5.10 -8.71 11.76
C ALA A 120 6.47 -9.20 12.21
N ARG A 121 6.57 -9.74 13.44
CA ARG A 121 7.75 -10.48 13.90
C ARG A 121 7.33 -11.84 14.44
N CYS A 122 8.02 -12.88 14.02
CA CYS A 122 7.84 -14.22 14.55
C CYS A 122 8.46 -14.34 15.94
N SER A 123 7.67 -14.71 16.95
CA SER A 123 8.09 -14.93 18.34
C SER A 123 9.10 -16.06 18.49
N PHE A 124 9.08 -17.06 17.60
CA PHE A 124 9.97 -18.23 17.71
C PHE A 124 11.29 -18.06 16.97
N THR A 125 11.27 -17.44 15.78
CA THR A 125 12.44 -17.36 14.90
C THR A 125 13.08 -15.98 14.88
N GLY A 126 12.42 -14.97 15.44
CA GLY A 126 12.83 -13.57 15.32
C GLY A 126 12.70 -12.99 13.92
N ILE A 127 12.12 -13.73 12.97
CA ILE A 127 11.95 -13.25 11.57
C ILE A 127 11.01 -12.06 11.56
N VAL A 128 11.43 -10.98 10.90
CA VAL A 128 10.67 -9.74 10.71
C VAL A 128 10.22 -9.62 9.26
N ILE A 129 8.93 -9.33 9.07
CA ILE A 129 8.33 -8.98 7.78
C ILE A 129 7.94 -7.50 7.82
N ASP A 130 8.82 -6.67 7.26
CA ASP A 130 8.68 -5.22 7.26
C ASP A 130 9.00 -4.67 5.86
N LEU A 131 8.19 -3.73 5.36
CA LEU A 131 8.41 -3.06 4.08
C LEU A 131 9.44 -1.93 4.19
N VAL A 132 9.69 -1.41 5.39
CA VAL A 132 10.68 -0.35 5.62
C VAL A 132 12.11 -0.87 5.47
N SER A 133 12.33 -2.18 5.59
CA SER A 133 13.67 -2.78 5.44
C SER A 133 14.22 -2.68 4.01
N ASN A 134 13.34 -2.67 3.00
CA ASN A 134 13.68 -2.72 1.57
C ASN A 134 14.61 -3.87 1.13
N ILE A 135 14.88 -4.86 2.00
CA ILE A 135 15.77 -5.99 1.75
C ILE A 135 15.04 -7.34 1.78
N GLY A 136 13.72 -7.35 1.97
CA GLY A 136 12.94 -8.54 2.27
C GLY A 136 12.89 -8.85 3.77
N ALA A 137 12.64 -10.12 4.10
CA ALA A 137 12.61 -10.60 5.47
C ALA A 137 14.02 -10.72 6.04
N PHE A 138 14.15 -10.43 7.33
CA PHE A 138 15.41 -10.53 8.08
C PHE A 138 15.14 -11.09 9.47
N VAL A 139 16.20 -11.41 10.22
CA VAL A 139 16.09 -11.93 11.59
C VAL A 139 16.47 -10.83 12.56
N LEU A 140 15.61 -10.57 13.54
CA LEU A 140 15.87 -9.75 14.73
C LEU A 140 15.95 -10.65 15.96
N PRO A 141 17.17 -11.04 16.38
CA PRO A 141 17.38 -11.84 17.58
C PRO A 141 16.96 -11.09 18.85
N ASP A 142 16.83 -11.84 19.95
CA ASP A 142 16.56 -11.25 21.25
C ASP A 142 17.75 -10.49 21.80
N ASP A 143 17.49 -9.35 22.45
CA ASP A 143 18.49 -8.47 23.05
C ASP A 143 19.54 -7.94 22.04
N GLU A 144 19.19 -7.90 20.75
CA GLU A 144 20.04 -7.41 19.67
C GLU A 144 19.43 -6.22 18.93
N THR A 145 20.29 -5.50 18.21
CA THR A 145 19.91 -4.45 17.26
C THR A 145 20.34 -4.87 15.86
N VAL A 146 19.39 -4.83 14.93
CA VAL A 146 19.64 -5.03 13.51
C VAL A 146 19.51 -3.69 12.81
N THR A 147 20.61 -3.22 12.25
CA THR A 147 20.65 -2.00 11.45
C THR A 147 20.79 -2.37 9.98
N ILE A 148 19.93 -1.80 9.15
CA ILE A 148 19.92 -2.04 7.71
C ILE A 148 20.13 -0.69 7.03
N THR A 149 21.19 -0.60 6.23
CA THR A 149 21.50 0.56 5.39
C THR A 149 21.34 0.17 3.93
N THR A 150 20.41 0.83 3.24
CA THR A 150 20.20 0.74 1.78
C THR A 150 20.36 2.13 1.17
N THR A 151 19.26 2.75 0.70
CA THR A 151 19.19 4.18 0.36
C THR A 151 19.12 5.05 1.62
N GLY A 152 18.52 4.54 2.69
CA GLY A 152 18.55 5.10 4.04
C GLY A 152 18.88 4.04 5.10
N THR A 153 19.02 4.48 6.35
CA THR A 153 19.40 3.64 7.49
C THR A 153 18.25 3.53 8.49
N VAL A 154 17.82 2.31 8.79
CA VAL A 154 16.79 2.03 9.80
C VAL A 154 17.29 0.92 10.72
N SER A 155 16.97 1.02 12.01
CA SER A 155 17.35 0.00 13.00
C SER A 155 16.15 -0.54 13.76
N TRP A 156 16.12 -1.86 13.95
CA TRP A 156 15.18 -2.55 14.82
C TRP A 156 15.95 -3.08 16.02
N ARG A 157 15.49 -2.78 17.22
CA ARG A 157 16.09 -3.25 18.47
C ARG A 157 15.07 -4.05 19.24
N HIS A 158 15.43 -5.27 19.65
CA HIS A 158 14.65 -6.03 20.61
C HIS A 158 15.41 -5.98 21.94
N ASP A 159 14.77 -5.51 23.01
CA ASP A 159 15.37 -5.39 24.34
C ASP A 159 14.33 -5.75 25.40
N LYS A 160 14.58 -6.84 26.14
CA LYS A 160 13.71 -7.30 27.25
C LYS A 160 12.23 -7.42 26.87
N GLY A 161 11.94 -8.02 25.71
CA GLY A 161 10.57 -8.25 25.24
C GLY A 161 9.91 -7.02 24.61
N LYS A 162 10.64 -5.92 24.41
CA LYS A 162 10.14 -4.71 23.74
C LYS A 162 10.88 -4.50 22.44
N ILE A 163 10.16 -4.08 21.40
CA ILE A 163 10.74 -3.72 20.11
C ILE A 163 10.78 -2.20 19.99
N TYR A 164 11.90 -1.70 19.47
CA TYR A 164 12.11 -0.30 19.13
C TYR A 164 12.49 -0.20 17.67
N LEU A 165 12.00 0.86 17.01
CA LEU A 165 12.38 1.22 15.65
C LEU A 165 13.04 2.59 15.67
N THR A 166 14.27 2.68 15.15
CA THR A 166 14.98 3.94 14.92
C THR A 166 14.94 4.26 13.42
N ASP A 167 14.37 5.40 13.07
CA ASP A 167 14.30 5.87 11.68
C ASP A 167 15.59 6.55 11.20
N GLU A 168 15.58 7.02 9.95
CA GLU A 168 16.74 7.65 9.29
C GLU A 168 17.15 8.98 9.92
N ASP A 169 16.27 9.58 10.71
CA ASP A 169 16.47 10.84 11.44
C ASP A 169 16.89 10.58 12.91
N ASP A 170 17.31 9.35 13.23
CA ASP A 170 17.68 8.87 14.58
C ASP A 170 16.54 8.96 15.62
N ASN A 171 15.27 9.03 15.19
CA ASN A 171 14.15 8.99 16.13
C ASN A 171 13.81 7.55 16.51
N GLU A 172 14.15 7.16 17.74
CA GLU A 172 13.76 5.86 18.30
C GLU A 172 12.33 5.91 18.86
N GLN A 173 11.51 4.95 18.47
CA GLN A 173 10.15 4.78 18.94
C GLN A 173 9.94 3.36 19.44
N GLN A 174 9.28 3.21 20.59
CA GLN A 174 8.83 1.91 21.04
C GLN A 174 7.66 1.46 20.17
N CYS A 175 7.73 0.24 19.65
CA CYS A 175 6.66 -0.40 18.92
C CYS A 175 5.67 -1.04 19.90
N GLU A 176 4.38 -0.91 19.60
CA GLU A 176 3.28 -1.45 20.40
C GLU A 176 2.80 -2.75 19.77
N GLU A 177 2.66 -3.81 20.59
CA GLU A 177 2.00 -5.03 20.14
C GLU A 177 0.50 -4.76 19.95
N VAL A 178 -0.04 -5.18 18.81
CA VAL A 178 -1.45 -5.04 18.45
C VAL A 178 -1.96 -6.35 17.87
N PHE A 179 -3.24 -6.66 18.06
CA PHE A 179 -3.83 -7.83 17.40
C PHE A 179 -4.25 -7.51 15.95
N ASN A 180 -4.53 -8.54 15.15
CA ASN A 180 -4.80 -8.41 13.72
C ASN A 180 -5.89 -7.38 13.39
N ALA A 181 -7.05 -7.47 14.06
CA ALA A 181 -8.15 -6.54 13.85
C ALA A 181 -7.79 -5.09 14.25
N GLN A 182 -7.01 -4.86 15.32
CA GLN A 182 -6.48 -3.54 15.64
C GLN A 182 -5.55 -3.00 14.54
N ALA A 183 -4.62 -3.82 14.04
CA ALA A 183 -3.70 -3.42 12.99
C ALA A 183 -4.43 -3.04 11.69
N GLN A 184 -5.44 -3.83 11.31
CA GLN A 184 -6.31 -3.56 10.18
C GLN A 184 -7.13 -2.27 10.38
N ALA A 185 -7.76 -2.12 11.54
CA ALA A 185 -8.58 -0.96 11.86
C ALA A 185 -7.77 0.34 11.86
N LEU A 186 -6.55 0.32 12.41
CA LEU A 186 -5.65 1.48 12.37
C LEU A 186 -5.27 1.85 10.92
N CYS A 187 -4.94 0.85 10.09
CA CYS A 187 -4.65 1.08 8.67
C CYS A 187 -5.85 1.68 7.92
N LEU A 188 -7.04 1.11 8.11
CA LEU A 188 -8.29 1.60 7.52
C LEU A 188 -8.65 3.00 8.00
N TYR A 189 -8.47 3.28 9.29
CA TYR A 189 -8.71 4.61 9.85
C TYR A 189 -7.81 5.66 9.20
N GLU A 190 -6.52 5.37 9.00
CA GLU A 190 -5.60 6.26 8.28
C GLU A 190 -5.96 6.43 6.80
N VAL A 191 -6.40 5.36 6.13
CA VAL A 191 -6.93 5.44 4.77
C VAL A 191 -8.15 6.37 4.75
N SER A 192 -9.06 6.26 5.72
CA SER A 192 -10.26 7.10 5.80
C SER A 192 -9.93 8.59 5.95
N ARG A 193 -8.92 8.95 6.76
CA ARG A 193 -8.52 10.35 6.99
C ARG A 193 -7.78 10.96 5.79
N SER A 194 -7.11 10.13 5.01
CA SER A 194 -6.32 10.58 3.86
C SER A 194 -7.09 10.51 2.54
N ALA A 195 -8.03 9.56 2.43
CA ALA A 195 -8.75 9.18 1.22
C ALA A 195 -7.83 9.04 -0.01
N GLN A 196 -6.59 8.59 0.21
CA GLN A 196 -5.63 8.44 -0.87
C GLN A 196 -6.06 7.29 -1.77
N LEU A 197 -6.10 7.55 -3.08
CA LEU A 197 -6.42 6.60 -4.12
C LEU A 197 -5.20 6.49 -5.03
N VAL A 198 -4.42 5.44 -4.80
CA VAL A 198 -3.11 5.25 -5.43
C VAL A 198 -2.92 3.79 -5.82
N VAL A 199 -2.25 3.57 -6.94
CA VAL A 199 -1.72 2.29 -7.36
C VAL A 199 -0.24 2.50 -7.67
N LEU A 200 0.62 1.89 -6.87
CA LEU A 200 2.07 1.87 -7.09
C LEU A 200 2.47 0.47 -7.55
N PHE A 201 3.00 0.40 -8.76
CA PHE A 201 3.59 -0.82 -9.30
C PHE A 201 4.99 -1.02 -8.73
N ARG A 202 5.32 -2.26 -8.42
CA ARG A 202 6.53 -2.56 -7.63
C ARG A 202 7.07 -3.95 -7.91
N GLU A 203 8.32 -4.17 -7.58
CA GLU A 203 8.98 -5.48 -7.63
C GLU A 203 9.85 -5.67 -6.39
N LEU A 204 9.94 -6.91 -5.93
CA LEU A 204 10.98 -7.38 -5.04
C LEU A 204 11.81 -8.41 -5.82
N ASP A 205 13.09 -8.09 -6.04
CA ASP A 205 14.02 -8.95 -6.77
C ASP A 205 14.59 -10.03 -5.82
N PRO A 206 14.21 -11.31 -5.98
CA PRO A 206 14.66 -12.39 -5.09
C PRO A 206 16.17 -12.60 -5.08
N HIS A 207 16.90 -12.15 -6.10
CA HIS A 207 18.36 -12.29 -6.16
C HIS A 207 19.10 -11.31 -5.24
N LEU A 208 18.44 -10.22 -4.82
CA LEU A 208 19.02 -9.17 -3.99
C LEU A 208 18.55 -9.24 -2.53
N VAL A 209 17.53 -10.05 -2.26
CA VAL A 209 16.94 -10.20 -0.93
C VAL A 209 17.97 -10.60 0.11
N ASN A 210 18.00 -9.81 1.19
CA ASN A 210 18.88 -9.97 2.34
C ASN A 210 20.37 -10.11 1.95
N GLN A 211 20.77 -9.50 0.83
CA GLN A 211 22.14 -9.57 0.34
C GLN A 211 23.01 -8.48 0.97
N ASN A 212 23.75 -8.86 2.01
CA ASN A 212 24.74 -7.98 2.65
C ASN A 212 25.94 -7.71 1.73
N ILE A 213 26.33 -6.45 1.63
CA ILE A 213 27.52 -5.97 0.91
C ILE A 213 28.71 -5.89 1.86
N SER A 214 28.53 -5.22 3.01
CA SER A 214 29.53 -5.09 4.08
C SER A 214 28.93 -4.49 5.34
N GLY A 215 29.25 -5.05 6.51
CA GLY A 215 28.73 -4.53 7.79
C GLY A 215 27.20 -4.52 7.80
N ASN A 216 26.61 -3.33 7.93
CA ASN A 216 25.16 -3.10 7.92
C ASN A 216 24.63 -2.64 6.56
N ASN A 217 25.46 -2.65 5.52
CA ASN A 217 25.07 -2.22 4.17
C ASN A 217 24.51 -3.39 3.37
N TYR A 218 23.29 -3.26 2.88
CA TYR A 218 22.58 -4.28 2.11
C TYR A 218 22.28 -3.79 0.70
N LYS A 219 22.08 -4.72 -0.22
CA LYS A 219 21.49 -4.38 -1.51
C LYS A 219 20.01 -4.07 -1.35
N HIS A 220 19.60 -2.97 -1.97
CA HIS A 220 18.19 -2.64 -2.13
C HIS A 220 17.51 -3.67 -3.03
N ALA A 221 16.41 -4.27 -2.56
CA ALA A 221 15.73 -5.35 -3.25
C ALA A 221 14.30 -4.99 -3.69
N MET A 222 13.70 -3.92 -3.14
CA MET A 222 12.31 -3.52 -3.40
C MET A 222 12.25 -2.30 -4.32
N PHE A 223 11.95 -2.50 -5.59
CA PHE A 223 11.89 -1.44 -6.59
C PHE A 223 10.47 -0.91 -6.76
N ALA A 224 10.35 0.41 -6.78
CA ALA A 224 9.14 1.10 -7.21
C ALA A 224 9.25 1.43 -8.70
N TYR A 225 8.13 1.30 -9.40
CA TYR A 225 8.00 1.72 -10.79
C TYR A 225 6.99 2.88 -10.86
N GLY A 226 6.04 2.81 -11.78
CA GLY A 226 5.06 3.84 -12.01
C GLY A 226 3.99 3.91 -10.91
N ILE A 227 3.47 5.12 -10.72
CA ILE A 227 2.33 5.41 -9.85
C ILE A 227 1.17 5.96 -10.67
N ILE A 228 -0.01 5.41 -10.42
CA ILE A 228 -1.30 5.99 -10.80
C ILE A 228 -1.92 6.59 -9.54
N LYS A 229 -2.25 7.87 -9.56
CA LYS A 229 -2.81 8.57 -8.39
C LYS A 229 -3.99 9.44 -8.79
N TRP A 230 -5.13 9.21 -8.15
CA TRP A 230 -6.26 10.14 -8.27
C TRP A 230 -6.05 11.35 -7.36
N CYS A 231 -6.22 12.53 -7.93
CA CYS A 231 -6.17 13.80 -7.24
C CYS A 231 -7.56 14.43 -7.27
N LEU A 232 -8.32 14.15 -6.22
CA LEU A 232 -9.71 14.58 -6.07
C LEU A 232 -9.81 15.65 -4.97
N LYS A 233 -10.55 16.73 -5.24
CA LYS A 233 -10.90 17.76 -4.27
C LYS A 233 -12.41 17.92 -4.20
N PRO A 234 -12.94 18.33 -3.03
CA PRO A 234 -14.37 18.45 -2.83
C PRO A 234 -14.97 19.46 -3.80
N ASP A 235 -16.19 19.16 -4.25
CA ASP A 235 -17.04 20.13 -4.91
C ASP A 235 -17.46 21.21 -3.91
N ARG A 236 -17.73 22.41 -4.42
CA ARG A 236 -18.10 23.57 -3.59
C ARG A 236 -19.37 24.22 -4.12
N VAL A 237 -20.13 24.83 -3.23
CA VAL A 237 -21.30 25.63 -3.61
C VAL A 237 -20.87 27.09 -3.72
N GLU A 238 -21.00 27.68 -4.91
CA GLU A 238 -20.75 29.10 -5.18
C GLU A 238 -21.99 29.71 -5.84
N ASN A 239 -22.60 30.72 -5.20
CA ASN A 239 -23.81 31.39 -5.71
C ASN A 239 -24.93 30.41 -6.10
N ASP A 240 -25.26 29.48 -5.21
CA ASP A 240 -26.26 28.42 -5.41
C ASP A 240 -25.97 27.43 -6.55
N ALA A 241 -24.76 27.48 -7.15
CA ALA A 241 -24.30 26.52 -8.14
C ALA A 241 -23.20 25.62 -7.58
N THR A 242 -23.27 24.32 -7.89
CA THR A 242 -22.17 23.38 -7.61
C THR A 242 -21.05 23.60 -8.60
N VAL A 243 -19.88 23.98 -8.09
CA VAL A 243 -18.63 24.11 -8.84
C VAL A 243 -17.78 22.89 -8.53
N ALA A 244 -17.44 22.15 -9.58
CA ALA A 244 -16.61 20.97 -9.47
C ALA A 244 -15.24 21.31 -8.84
N GLY A 245 -14.81 20.49 -7.90
CA GLY A 245 -13.45 20.52 -7.41
C GLY A 245 -12.45 19.98 -8.44
N ILE A 246 -11.20 19.79 -8.03
CA ILE A 246 -10.17 19.12 -8.83
C ILE A 246 -10.58 17.66 -9.06
N LYS A 247 -10.61 17.24 -10.32
CA LYS A 247 -10.87 15.86 -10.77
C LYS A 247 -9.78 15.43 -11.73
N GLU A 248 -8.67 14.98 -11.16
CA GLU A 248 -7.45 14.69 -11.92
C GLU A 248 -6.96 13.25 -11.69
N LEU A 249 -6.34 12.70 -12.72
CA LEU A 249 -5.54 11.49 -12.65
C LEU A 249 -4.09 11.85 -12.98
N HIS A 250 -3.18 11.50 -12.07
CA HIS A 250 -1.74 11.69 -12.25
C HIS A 250 -1.10 10.35 -12.56
N LEU A 251 -0.39 10.29 -13.68
CA LEU A 251 0.44 9.15 -14.07
C LEU A 251 1.91 9.56 -13.91
N ARG A 252 2.62 8.91 -13.00
CA ARG A 252 3.99 9.27 -12.59
C ARG A 252 4.94 8.14 -12.97
N PRO A 253 5.80 8.33 -13.99
CA PRO A 253 6.74 7.30 -14.42
C PRO A 253 7.77 6.94 -13.35
N ASP A 254 8.14 7.91 -12.52
CA ASP A 254 9.16 7.80 -11.47
C ASP A 254 8.58 8.29 -10.14
N ILE A 255 8.77 7.51 -9.07
CA ILE A 255 8.33 7.83 -7.71
C ILE A 255 9.17 8.97 -7.10
N ASP A 256 10.45 9.06 -7.49
CA ASP A 256 11.42 9.99 -6.93
C ASP A 256 11.36 11.37 -7.61
N ARG A 257 10.63 11.47 -8.74
CA ARG A 257 10.40 12.72 -9.50
C ARG A 257 8.91 13.04 -9.60
N PRO A 258 8.25 13.42 -8.50
CA PRO A 258 6.80 13.63 -8.46
C PRO A 258 6.27 14.73 -9.39
N GLU A 259 7.14 15.63 -9.86
CA GLU A 259 6.86 16.68 -10.84
C GLU A 259 6.80 16.17 -12.29
N GLU A 260 7.46 15.07 -12.59
CA GLU A 260 7.45 14.38 -13.88
C GLU A 260 6.19 13.50 -13.94
N MET A 261 5.10 14.09 -14.45
CA MET A 261 3.82 13.40 -14.52
C MET A 261 2.96 13.86 -15.68
N THR A 262 2.21 12.91 -16.22
CA THR A 262 1.07 13.17 -17.09
C THR A 262 -0.15 13.49 -16.20
N ILE A 263 -0.91 14.53 -16.56
CA ILE A 263 -2.14 14.94 -15.88
C ILE A 263 -3.33 14.81 -16.83
N ILE A 264 -4.31 14.01 -16.43
CA ILE A 264 -5.60 13.86 -17.11
C ILE A 264 -6.67 14.54 -16.27
N VAL A 265 -7.47 15.43 -16.88
CA VAL A 265 -8.50 16.24 -16.20
C VAL A 265 -9.86 15.97 -16.82
N TRP A 266 -10.89 15.84 -15.99
CA TRP A 266 -12.29 15.68 -16.43
C TRP A 266 -12.98 17.02 -16.61
N GLY A 267 -13.81 17.14 -17.65
CA GLY A 267 -14.57 18.37 -17.93
C GLY A 267 -15.67 18.19 -18.97
N GLN A 268 -16.77 18.93 -18.78
CA GLN A 268 -17.97 18.89 -19.64
C GLN A 268 -17.72 19.41 -21.06
N SER A 269 -16.69 20.23 -21.25
CA SER A 269 -16.31 20.76 -22.57
C SER A 269 -15.43 19.81 -23.40
N HIS A 270 -14.99 18.68 -22.83
CA HIS A 270 -14.09 17.76 -23.50
C HIS A 270 -14.84 16.79 -24.42
N THR A 271 -14.19 16.38 -25.50
CA THR A 271 -14.77 15.58 -26.58
C THR A 271 -14.59 14.08 -26.36
N ALA A 272 -15.27 13.27 -27.20
CA ALA A 272 -15.05 11.83 -27.23
C ALA A 272 -13.62 11.45 -27.71
N GLN A 273 -13.00 12.30 -28.54
CA GLN A 273 -11.61 12.10 -28.97
C GLN A 273 -10.65 12.30 -27.78
N ASP A 274 -10.85 13.34 -26.97
CA ASP A 274 -10.05 13.58 -25.76
C ASP A 274 -10.12 12.36 -24.81
N LYS A 275 -11.32 11.77 -24.66
CA LYS A 275 -11.52 10.55 -23.87
C LYS A 275 -10.69 9.38 -24.40
N GLN A 276 -10.68 9.17 -25.71
CA GLN A 276 -9.91 8.09 -26.33
C GLN A 276 -8.41 8.31 -26.17
N GLU A 277 -7.93 9.54 -26.35
CA GLU A 277 -6.52 9.90 -26.15
C GLU A 277 -6.08 9.69 -24.71
N ALA A 278 -6.90 10.10 -23.74
CA ALA A 278 -6.62 9.89 -22.32
C ALA A 278 -6.59 8.39 -21.96
N ALA A 279 -7.49 7.58 -22.50
CA ALA A 279 -7.48 6.12 -22.30
C ALA A 279 -6.22 5.47 -22.91
N ASN A 280 -5.82 5.89 -24.11
CA ASN A 280 -4.59 5.41 -24.76
C ASN A 280 -3.35 5.79 -23.94
N GLU A 281 -3.34 6.95 -23.30
CA GLU A 281 -2.25 7.42 -22.45
C GLU A 281 -2.12 6.57 -21.17
N VAL A 282 -3.22 6.21 -20.52
CA VAL A 282 -3.20 5.25 -19.38
C VAL A 282 -2.64 3.91 -19.82
N LYS A 283 -3.08 3.40 -20.99
CA LYS A 283 -2.55 2.14 -21.54
C LYS A 283 -1.04 2.23 -21.80
N ARG A 284 -0.59 3.29 -22.47
CA ARG A 284 0.84 3.54 -22.73
C ARG A 284 1.65 3.61 -21.43
N PHE A 285 1.10 4.23 -20.40
CA PHE A 285 1.74 4.33 -19.09
C PHE A 285 1.95 2.95 -18.47
N LEU A 286 0.91 2.12 -18.44
CA LEU A 286 0.99 0.75 -17.93
C LEU A 286 2.05 -0.07 -18.71
N GLU A 287 2.06 0.02 -20.03
CA GLU A 287 3.01 -0.72 -20.88
C GLU A 287 4.47 -0.33 -20.65
N LYS A 288 4.74 0.95 -20.33
CA LYS A 288 6.11 1.47 -20.22
C LYS A 288 6.65 1.55 -18.80
N HIS A 289 5.78 1.79 -17.83
CA HIS A 289 6.17 2.24 -16.50
C HIS A 289 5.63 1.37 -15.36
N ALA A 290 4.81 0.34 -15.60
CA ALA A 290 4.30 -0.51 -14.51
C ALA A 290 5.22 -1.69 -14.13
N GLY A 291 6.42 -1.75 -14.70
CA GLY A 291 7.42 -2.78 -14.39
C GLY A 291 7.07 -4.19 -14.92
N PRO A 292 7.88 -5.21 -14.60
CA PRO A 292 7.75 -6.55 -15.17
C PRO A 292 6.51 -7.32 -14.71
N PHE A 293 5.96 -6.97 -13.54
CA PHE A 293 4.77 -7.62 -12.97
C PHE A 293 3.46 -6.88 -13.28
N ALA A 294 3.49 -5.85 -14.14
CA ALA A 294 2.37 -4.97 -14.44
C ALA A 294 1.03 -5.70 -14.68
N ASN A 295 1.01 -6.67 -15.60
CA ASN A 295 -0.23 -7.38 -15.96
C ASN A 295 -0.83 -8.11 -14.75
N LYS A 296 0.01 -8.83 -14.00
CA LYS A 296 -0.42 -9.55 -12.79
C LYS A 296 -0.95 -8.56 -11.74
N GLN A 297 -0.22 -7.46 -11.52
CA GLN A 297 -0.59 -6.47 -10.51
C GLN A 297 -1.85 -5.67 -10.89
N TRP A 298 -2.06 -5.40 -12.17
CA TRP A 298 -3.24 -4.66 -12.62
C TRP A 298 -4.53 -5.48 -12.53
N GLU A 299 -4.42 -6.80 -12.69
CA GLU A 299 -5.53 -7.75 -12.57
C GLU A 299 -5.79 -8.21 -11.12
N ALA A 300 -4.82 -8.05 -10.22
CA ALA A 300 -4.94 -8.43 -8.82
C ALA A 300 -6.12 -7.71 -8.14
N ASP A 301 -6.93 -8.46 -7.41
CA ASP A 301 -8.01 -7.96 -6.54
C ASP A 301 -8.89 -6.87 -7.19
N ASP A 302 -9.28 -7.06 -8.46
CA ASP A 302 -10.15 -6.12 -9.18
C ASP A 302 -9.61 -4.67 -9.24
N VAL A 303 -8.28 -4.48 -9.15
CA VAL A 303 -7.66 -3.13 -9.17
C VAL A 303 -8.05 -2.37 -10.42
N SER A 304 -8.00 -3.02 -11.58
CA SER A 304 -8.41 -2.43 -12.87
C SER A 304 -9.90 -2.10 -12.93
N ASP A 305 -10.77 -2.93 -12.34
CA ASP A 305 -12.21 -2.71 -12.31
C ASP A 305 -12.62 -1.57 -11.37
N PHE A 306 -11.99 -1.46 -10.19
CA PHE A 306 -12.23 -0.32 -9.30
C PHE A 306 -11.71 0.99 -9.90
N PHE A 307 -10.53 0.96 -10.55
CA PHE A 307 -10.04 2.09 -11.34
C PHE A 307 -11.04 2.47 -12.44
N GLY A 308 -11.56 1.49 -13.19
CA GLY A 308 -12.56 1.68 -14.23
C GLY A 308 -13.87 2.26 -13.70
N SER A 309 -14.28 1.87 -12.50
CA SER A 309 -15.48 2.39 -11.83
C SER A 309 -15.35 3.88 -11.48
N ILE A 310 -14.20 4.30 -10.93
CA ILE A 310 -13.90 5.72 -10.68
C ILE A 310 -13.87 6.50 -12.01
N TRP A 311 -13.16 5.97 -13.02
CA TRP A 311 -13.07 6.59 -14.34
C TRP A 311 -14.46 6.79 -14.98
N TRP A 312 -15.30 5.77 -14.90
CA TRP A 312 -16.66 5.78 -15.42
C TRP A 312 -17.53 6.82 -14.71
N GLU A 313 -17.53 6.81 -13.38
CA GLU A 313 -18.32 7.74 -12.58
C GLU A 313 -17.90 9.20 -12.83
N LEU A 314 -16.59 9.45 -12.95
CA LEU A 314 -16.07 10.75 -13.36
C LEU A 314 -16.56 11.15 -14.75
N CYS A 315 -16.60 10.22 -15.71
CA CYS A 315 -17.13 10.50 -17.05
C CYS A 315 -18.61 10.87 -17.03
N LEU A 316 -19.41 10.16 -16.23
CA LEU A 316 -20.84 10.41 -16.11
C LEU A 316 -21.13 11.77 -15.49
N THR A 317 -20.42 12.11 -14.41
CA THR A 317 -20.75 13.27 -13.58
C THR A 317 -20.02 14.55 -14.02
N TYR A 318 -18.77 14.44 -14.48
CA TYR A 318 -17.91 15.60 -14.76
C TYR A 318 -17.54 15.77 -16.23
N GLY A 319 -17.97 14.87 -17.12
CA GLY A 319 -17.71 14.94 -18.57
C GLY A 319 -16.46 14.17 -19.00
N ASN A 320 -15.95 14.39 -20.20
CA ASN A 320 -14.86 13.55 -20.72
C ASN A 320 -13.49 13.92 -20.10
N PRO A 321 -12.57 12.96 -19.96
CA PRO A 321 -11.18 13.25 -19.62
C PRO A 321 -10.41 13.82 -20.80
N ARG A 322 -9.41 14.66 -20.51
CA ARG A 322 -8.42 15.16 -21.48
C ARG A 322 -7.03 15.19 -20.87
N VAL A 323 -6.01 14.81 -21.64
CA VAL A 323 -4.60 15.00 -21.28
C VAL A 323 -4.27 16.50 -21.33
N THR A 324 -3.83 17.07 -20.21
CA THR A 324 -3.51 18.50 -20.10
C THR A 324 -2.02 18.77 -19.92
N LYS A 325 -1.29 17.78 -19.40
CA LYS A 325 0.16 17.76 -19.28
C LYS A 325 0.65 16.35 -19.59
N LEU A 326 1.74 16.23 -20.31
CA LEU A 326 2.48 14.98 -20.48
C LEU A 326 3.71 14.99 -19.58
N ALA A 327 4.06 13.84 -19.01
CA ALA A 327 5.39 13.66 -18.43
C ALA A 327 6.45 13.92 -19.52
N ALA A 328 7.58 14.51 -19.13
CA ALA A 328 8.73 14.60 -20.03
C ALA A 328 9.11 13.16 -20.41
N THR A 329 9.02 12.83 -21.69
CA THR A 329 9.48 11.54 -22.18
C THR A 329 10.95 11.69 -22.52
N ASP A 330 11.81 10.95 -21.82
CA ASP A 330 13.11 10.55 -22.35
C ASP A 330 12.93 9.63 -23.57
#